data_AF-A0A961NW60-F1
#
_entry.id   AF-A0A961NW60-F1
#
_cell.length_a   1.000
_cell.length_b   1.000
_cell.length_c   1.000
_cell.angle_alpha   90.00
_cell.angle_beta   90.00
_cell.angle_gamma   90.00
#
_symmetry.space_group_name_H-M   'P 1'
#
loop_
_entity.id
_entity.type
_entity.pdbx_description
1 polymer ?
#
loop_
_entity_poly.entity_id
_entity_poly.type
_entity_poly.pdbx_seq_one_letter_code
_entity_poly.pdbx_strand_id
1 'polypeptide(L)'
;DDIRDAAIAQGLEPDTLIAEYGPGQFEINFHHTDDALKAADDALIFRRLVRHIARRHEMGATFMAKPYADYPGNGMHAHVSLLDAEGRNIFDDGTEGPSVKLRQAVAGTLATMEDLQAIFAPHMNSYRRFQRNSFAPHAPDWGLDNRA
;
A
#
# COMPACT_ATOMS: atom_id res chain seq x y z
N ASP A 1 1.89 20.76 -0.29
CA ASP A 1 3.06 21.29 0.45
C ASP A 1 2.96 21.03 1.94
N ASP A 2 1.98 21.56 2.68
CA ASP A 2 1.85 21.35 4.14
C ASP A 2 1.93 19.90 4.62
N ILE A 3 1.32 18.95 3.90
CA ILE A 3 1.40 17.52 4.24
C ILE A 3 2.84 17.01 4.14
N ARG A 4 3.55 17.38 3.06
CA ARG A 4 4.94 16.97 2.83
C ARG A 4 5.85 17.59 3.89
N ASP A 5 5.70 18.88 4.16
CA ASP A 5 6.55 19.60 5.11
C ASP A 5 6.33 19.07 6.54
N ALA A 6 5.08 18.80 6.91
CA ALA A 6 4.77 18.16 8.20
C ALA A 6 5.29 16.72 8.29
N ALA A 7 5.32 15.98 7.17
CA ALA A 7 5.83 14.61 7.13
C ALA A 7 7.35 14.58 7.36
N ILE A 8 8.08 15.44 6.65
CA ILE A 8 9.53 15.64 6.85
C ILE A 8 9.83 16.05 8.30
N ALA A 9 9.03 16.97 8.86
CA ALA A 9 9.20 17.41 10.25
C ALA A 9 8.97 16.29 11.29
N GLN A 10 8.27 15.21 10.92
CA GLN A 10 8.06 14.03 11.75
C GLN A 10 9.03 12.88 11.44
N GLY A 11 10.04 13.12 10.61
CA GLY A 11 11.05 12.11 10.23
C GLY A 11 10.53 11.07 9.23
N LEU A 12 9.44 11.37 8.53
CA LEU A 12 8.98 10.58 7.41
C LEU A 12 9.72 10.98 6.14
N GLU A 13 9.88 10.03 5.21
CA GLU A 13 10.58 10.24 3.94
C GLU A 13 9.60 10.07 2.76
N PRO A 14 8.70 11.05 2.52
CA PRO A 14 7.80 11.01 1.38
C PRO A 14 8.58 11.25 0.08
N ASP A 15 8.26 10.48 -0.94
CA ASP A 15 8.85 10.60 -2.28
C ASP A 15 7.92 11.40 -3.20
N THR A 16 6.99 10.71 -3.86
CA THR A 16 6.15 11.30 -4.90
C THR A 16 4.72 11.49 -4.43
N LEU A 17 4.11 12.65 -4.77
CA LEU A 17 2.69 12.93 -4.60
C LEU A 17 1.98 12.95 -5.96
N ILE A 18 0.92 12.16 -6.12
CA ILE A 18 0.16 12.03 -7.36
C ILE A 18 -1.34 12.22 -7.10
N ALA A 19 -2.04 12.84 -8.04
CA ALA A 19 -3.50 12.82 -8.08
C ALA A 19 -3.96 11.52 -8.75
N GLU A 20 -4.85 10.79 -8.08
CA GLU A 20 -5.30 9.47 -8.49
C GLU A 20 -6.61 9.53 -9.29
N TYR A 21 -7.11 8.37 -9.71
CA TYR A 21 -8.29 8.25 -10.57
C TYR A 21 -9.60 8.76 -9.95
N GLY A 22 -9.73 8.73 -8.62
CA GLY A 22 -10.93 9.21 -7.92
C GLY A 22 -10.95 10.73 -7.74
N PRO A 23 -12.15 11.36 -7.69
CA PRO A 23 -12.27 12.79 -7.42
C PRO A 23 -11.72 13.12 -6.03
N GLY A 24 -10.72 14.00 -5.97
CA GLY A 24 -10.05 14.37 -4.72
C GLY A 24 -9.23 13.23 -4.10
N GLN A 25 -8.90 12.19 -4.88
CA GLN A 25 -8.03 11.10 -4.44
C GLN A 25 -6.57 11.47 -4.72
N PHE A 26 -5.72 11.22 -3.72
CA PHE A 26 -4.29 11.50 -3.81
C PHE A 26 -3.50 10.33 -3.23
N GLU A 27 -2.35 10.08 -3.80
CA GLU A 27 -1.36 9.11 -3.31
C GLU A 27 -0.08 9.85 -2.94
N ILE A 28 0.54 9.46 -1.81
CA ILE A 28 1.89 9.85 -1.45
C ILE A 28 2.67 8.57 -1.19
N ASN A 29 3.76 8.40 -1.94
CA ASN A 29 4.66 7.27 -1.82
C ASN A 29 5.77 7.56 -0.82
N PHE A 30 6.34 6.48 -0.26
CA PHE A 30 7.46 6.53 0.67
C PHE A 30 8.64 5.77 0.09
N HIS A 31 9.84 6.18 0.50
CA HIS A 31 11.03 5.38 0.20
C HIS A 31 10.97 4.02 0.89
N HIS A 32 11.48 3.00 0.21
CA HIS A 32 11.58 1.65 0.76
C HIS A 32 12.60 1.61 1.89
N THR A 33 12.32 0.82 2.93
CA THR A 33 13.21 0.62 4.09
C THR A 33 13.34 -0.88 4.39
N ASP A 34 14.50 -1.28 4.90
CA ASP A 34 14.76 -2.61 5.43
C ASP A 34 14.20 -2.82 6.86
N ASP A 35 13.71 -1.76 7.51
CA ASP A 35 13.02 -1.80 8.80
C ASP A 35 11.50 -1.87 8.59
N ALA A 36 10.97 -3.10 8.58
CA ALA A 36 9.54 -3.35 8.43
C ALA A 36 8.68 -2.76 9.56
N LEU A 37 9.23 -2.64 10.78
CA LEU A 37 8.51 -2.06 11.90
C LEU A 37 8.41 -0.55 11.73
N LYS A 38 9.51 0.11 11.34
CA LYS A 38 9.50 1.53 10.97
C LYS A 38 8.51 1.80 9.84
N ALA A 39 8.49 0.99 8.79
CA ALA A 39 7.54 1.16 7.68
C ALA A 39 6.06 1.13 8.15
N ALA A 40 5.74 0.23 9.11
CA ALA A 40 4.41 0.16 9.70
C ALA A 40 4.08 1.40 10.55
N ASP A 41 5.04 1.86 11.36
CA ASP A 41 4.89 3.07 12.18
C ASP A 41 4.73 4.32 11.30
N ASP A 42 5.54 4.47 10.26
CA ASP A 42 5.47 5.56 9.28
C ASP A 42 4.08 5.64 8.64
N ALA A 43 3.52 4.51 8.21
CA ALA A 43 2.18 4.45 7.63
C ALA A 43 1.09 4.92 8.62
N LEU A 44 1.20 4.56 9.90
CA LEU A 44 0.27 4.98 10.94
C LEU A 44 0.40 6.47 11.25
N ILE A 45 1.62 6.97 11.39
CA ILE A 45 1.93 8.39 11.64
C ILE A 45 1.42 9.23 10.46
N PHE A 46 1.73 8.83 9.24
CA PHE A 46 1.30 9.52 8.03
C PHE A 46 -0.23 9.64 7.93
N ARG A 47 -0.96 8.54 8.17
CA ARG A 47 -2.43 8.56 8.18
C ARG A 47 -2.99 9.58 9.18
N ARG A 48 -2.38 9.70 10.36
CA ARG A 48 -2.78 10.67 11.40
C ARG A 48 -2.46 12.09 10.97
N LEU A 49 -1.26 12.31 10.45
CA LEU A 49 -0.76 13.58 9.95
C LEU A 49 -1.68 14.14 8.85
N VAL A 50 -1.99 13.36 7.82
CA VAL A 50 -2.85 13.78 6.71
C VAL A 50 -4.20 14.26 7.21
N ARG A 51 -4.83 13.51 8.13
CA ARG A 51 -6.10 13.91 8.74
C ARG A 51 -6.00 15.21 9.52
N HIS A 52 -4.90 15.42 10.24
CA HIS A 52 -4.69 16.63 11.02
C HIS A 52 -4.50 17.85 10.11
N ILE A 53 -3.64 17.74 9.10
CA ILE A 53 -3.40 18.83 8.14
C ILE A 53 -4.68 19.15 7.36
N ALA A 54 -5.41 18.15 6.85
CA ALA A 54 -6.68 18.39 6.17
C ALA A 54 -7.66 19.19 7.04
N ARG A 55 -7.79 18.84 8.33
CA ARG A 55 -8.67 19.58 9.26
C ARG A 55 -8.23 21.02 9.49
N ARG A 56 -6.92 21.31 9.51
CA ARG A 56 -6.40 22.68 9.62
C ARG A 56 -6.78 23.56 8.41
N HIS A 57 -7.00 22.93 7.26
CA HIS A 57 -7.48 23.56 6.03
C HIS A 57 -9.01 23.48 5.88
N GLU A 58 -9.74 23.18 6.97
CA GLU A 58 -11.21 23.02 6.96
C GLU A 58 -11.71 21.92 6.01
N MET A 59 -10.85 20.95 5.69
CA MET A 59 -11.13 19.80 4.82
C MET A 59 -11.19 18.48 5.62
N GLY A 60 -11.73 17.45 4.99
CA GLY A 60 -11.71 16.07 5.49
C GLY A 60 -10.81 15.18 4.66
N ALA A 61 -10.04 14.30 5.31
CA ALA A 61 -9.31 13.22 4.65
C ALA A 61 -9.82 11.85 5.12
N THR A 62 -10.08 10.95 4.18
CA THR A 62 -10.56 9.60 4.45
C THR A 62 -9.66 8.56 3.81
N PHE A 63 -9.41 7.47 4.55
CA PHE A 63 -8.68 6.28 4.10
C PHE A 63 -9.63 5.09 4.03
N MET A 64 -10.94 5.36 3.93
CA MET A 64 -11.97 4.35 3.79
C MET A 64 -11.81 3.64 2.45
N ALA A 65 -11.85 2.30 2.44
CA ALA A 65 -11.58 1.51 1.24
C ALA A 65 -12.49 1.86 0.05
N LYS A 66 -13.75 2.21 0.31
CA LYS A 66 -14.73 2.62 -0.70
C LYS A 66 -15.53 3.80 -0.15
N PRO A 67 -15.06 5.05 -0.33
CA PRO A 67 -15.72 6.23 0.23
C PRO A 67 -16.95 6.65 -0.58
N TYR A 68 -16.90 6.44 -1.90
CA TYR A 68 -17.98 6.75 -2.83
C TYR A 68 -18.33 5.51 -3.65
N ALA A 69 -19.62 5.26 -3.87
CA ALA A 69 -20.10 4.05 -4.53
C ALA A 69 -19.61 3.96 -5.99
N ASP A 70 -19.68 5.09 -6.72
CA ASP A 70 -19.46 5.12 -8.17
C ASP A 70 -18.03 5.48 -8.58
N TYR A 71 -17.13 5.76 -7.62
CA TYR A 71 -15.75 6.16 -7.88
C TYR A 71 -14.73 5.14 -7.35
N PRO A 72 -13.48 5.13 -7.85
CA PRO A 72 -12.42 4.27 -7.34
C PRO A 72 -12.27 4.29 -5.82
N GLY A 73 -11.89 3.13 -5.26
CA GLY A 73 -11.65 2.98 -3.83
C GLY A 73 -10.20 3.31 -3.44
N ASN A 74 -9.94 3.40 -2.13
CA ASN A 74 -8.59 3.53 -1.60
C ASN A 74 -7.98 2.16 -1.33
N GLY A 75 -6.79 1.93 -1.89
CA GLY A 75 -5.95 0.78 -1.55
C GLY A 75 -4.86 1.17 -0.55
N MET A 76 -4.18 0.16 -0.01
CA MET A 76 -2.87 0.29 0.61
C MET A 76 -2.04 -0.88 0.09
N HIS A 77 -1.18 -0.60 -0.88
CA HIS A 77 -0.32 -1.61 -1.48
C HIS A 77 1.02 -1.60 -0.72
N ALA A 78 1.52 -2.79 -0.41
CA ALA A 78 2.82 -2.95 0.25
C ALA A 78 3.81 -3.57 -0.73
N HIS A 79 4.96 -2.94 -0.89
CA HIS A 79 6.11 -3.49 -1.61
C HIS A 79 7.00 -4.21 -0.60
N VAL A 80 7.35 -5.46 -0.89
CA VAL A 80 8.04 -6.34 0.06
C VAL A 80 9.28 -6.94 -0.57
N SER A 81 10.40 -6.85 0.14
CA SER A 81 11.65 -7.57 -0.14
C SER A 81 12.03 -8.42 1.07
N LEU A 82 12.90 -9.41 0.88
CA LEU A 82 13.44 -10.20 1.98
C LEU A 82 14.96 -10.22 1.87
N LEU A 83 15.64 -9.76 2.92
CA LEU A 83 17.09 -9.73 2.99
C LEU A 83 17.62 -10.95 3.75
N ASP A 84 18.77 -11.47 3.33
CA ASP A 84 19.53 -12.45 4.13
C ASP A 84 20.35 -11.76 5.24
N ALA A 85 21.10 -12.56 6.02
CA ALA A 85 21.92 -12.06 7.12
C ALA A 85 23.05 -11.12 6.66
N GLU A 86 23.43 -11.20 5.38
CA GLU A 86 24.42 -10.34 4.74
C GLU A 86 23.79 -9.10 4.09
N GLY A 87 22.48 -8.90 4.22
CA GLY A 87 21.74 -7.75 3.68
C GLY A 87 21.41 -7.87 2.19
N ARG A 88 21.55 -9.04 1.57
CA ARG A 88 21.25 -9.26 0.15
C ARG A 88 19.78 -9.62 -0.04
N ASN A 89 19.13 -9.00 -1.01
CA ASN A 89 17.74 -9.31 -1.36
C ASN A 89 17.64 -10.70 -2.00
N ILE A 90 17.05 -11.66 -1.30
CA ILE A 90 16.94 -13.04 -1.77
C ILE A 90 15.85 -13.24 -2.84
N PHE A 91 15.01 -12.23 -3.08
CA PHE A 91 14.03 -12.27 -4.15
C PHE A 91 14.64 -11.96 -5.52
N ASP A 92 15.85 -11.40 -5.56
CA ASP A 92 16.64 -11.18 -6.75
C ASP A 92 17.78 -12.19 -6.81
N ASP A 93 17.81 -13.02 -7.86
CA ASP A 93 18.89 -13.97 -8.13
C ASP A 93 19.78 -13.53 -9.32
N GLY A 94 19.65 -12.28 -9.76
CA GLY A 94 20.40 -11.70 -10.87
C GLY A 94 19.90 -12.11 -12.24
N THR A 95 18.75 -12.78 -12.34
CA THR A 95 18.12 -13.16 -13.60
C THR A 95 16.98 -12.20 -13.97
N GLU A 96 16.57 -12.15 -15.24
CA GLU A 96 15.46 -11.31 -15.70
C GLU A 96 14.08 -11.78 -15.21
N GLY A 97 14.01 -12.94 -14.55
CA GLY A 97 12.76 -13.54 -14.07
C GLY A 97 12.61 -13.50 -12.56
N PRO A 98 11.44 -13.88 -12.04
CA PRO A 98 11.26 -14.02 -10.60
C PRO A 98 12.19 -15.13 -10.10
N SER A 99 12.90 -14.90 -8.99
CA SER A 99 13.72 -15.96 -8.39
C SER A 99 12.87 -17.12 -7.86
N VAL A 100 13.50 -18.27 -7.60
CA VAL A 100 12.84 -19.40 -6.92
C VAL A 100 12.28 -18.96 -5.56
N LYS A 101 13.02 -18.14 -4.83
CA LYS A 101 12.62 -17.64 -3.50
C LYS A 101 11.42 -16.70 -3.58
N LEU A 102 11.38 -15.80 -4.57
CA LEU A 102 10.22 -14.95 -4.80
C LEU A 102 8.99 -15.79 -5.13
N ARG A 103 9.11 -16.77 -6.04
CA ARG A 103 7.99 -17.68 -6.36
C ARG A 103 7.48 -18.45 -5.15
N GLN A 104 8.38 -18.92 -4.28
CA GLN A 104 8.01 -19.61 -3.04
C GLN A 104 7.27 -18.69 -2.07
N ALA A 105 7.74 -17.45 -1.89
CA ALA A 105 7.09 -16.46 -1.04
C ALA A 105 5.68 -16.11 -1.58
N VAL A 106 5.56 -15.85 -2.88
CA VAL A 106 4.27 -15.61 -3.54
C VAL A 106 3.34 -16.80 -3.35
N ALA A 107 3.81 -18.03 -3.57
CA ALA A 107 3.00 -19.23 -3.38
C ALA A 107 2.45 -19.35 -1.94
N GLY A 108 3.27 -19.03 -0.93
CA GLY A 108 2.83 -18.96 0.46
C GLY A 108 1.73 -17.93 0.68
N THR A 109 1.95 -16.70 0.20
CA THR A 109 0.96 -15.61 0.29
C THR A 109 -0.37 -15.99 -0.36
N LEU A 110 -0.34 -16.54 -1.58
CA LEU A 110 -1.54 -16.98 -2.29
C LEU A 110 -2.28 -18.10 -1.55
N ALA A 111 -1.54 -19.07 -1.00
CA ALA A 111 -2.12 -20.17 -0.24
C ALA A 111 -2.80 -19.72 1.06
N THR A 112 -2.38 -18.59 1.65
CA THR A 112 -2.96 -18.04 2.89
C THR A 112 -3.88 -16.83 2.66
N MET A 113 -4.10 -16.42 1.41
CA MET A 113 -4.78 -15.14 1.11
C MET A 113 -6.21 -15.11 1.65
N GLU A 114 -6.93 -16.24 1.55
CA GLU A 114 -8.31 -16.35 2.05
C GLU A 114 -8.38 -16.06 3.56
N ASP A 115 -7.50 -16.68 4.34
CA ASP A 115 -7.42 -16.49 5.79
C ASP A 115 -7.01 -15.05 6.15
N LEU A 116 -6.04 -14.50 5.43
CA LEU A 116 -5.50 -13.15 5.68
C LEU A 116 -6.43 -12.03 5.20
N GLN A 117 -7.45 -12.33 4.40
CA GLN A 117 -8.40 -11.35 3.89
C GLN A 117 -9.08 -10.57 5.02
N ALA A 118 -9.39 -11.22 6.15
CA ALA A 118 -9.98 -10.54 7.30
C ALA A 118 -9.04 -9.53 7.98
N ILE A 119 -7.72 -9.71 7.82
CA ILE A 119 -6.70 -8.80 8.35
C ILE A 119 -6.50 -7.62 7.39
N PHE A 120 -6.39 -7.89 6.08
CA PHE A 120 -6.14 -6.86 5.07
C PHE A 120 -7.39 -6.07 4.65
N ALA A 121 -8.58 -6.67 4.79
CA ALA A 121 -9.87 -6.05 4.51
C ALA A 121 -10.80 -6.09 5.75
N PRO A 122 -10.41 -5.45 6.87
CA PRO A 122 -11.00 -5.69 8.19
C PRO A 122 -12.38 -5.05 8.41
N HIS A 123 -12.99 -4.47 7.38
CA HIS A 123 -14.26 -3.77 7.47
C HIS A 123 -15.20 -4.25 6.38
N MET A 124 -16.52 -4.30 6.67
CA MET A 124 -17.54 -4.62 5.67
C MET A 124 -17.43 -3.72 4.42
N ASN A 125 -17.02 -2.45 4.61
CA ASN A 125 -16.80 -1.53 3.50
C ASN A 125 -15.61 -1.90 2.60
N SER A 126 -14.59 -2.60 3.13
CA SER A 126 -13.45 -3.07 2.34
C SER A 126 -13.89 -4.02 1.24
N TYR A 127 -14.86 -4.89 1.51
CA TYR A 127 -15.39 -5.84 0.53
C TYR A 127 -16.15 -5.18 -0.62
N ARG A 128 -16.61 -3.93 -0.45
CA ARG A 128 -17.22 -3.15 -1.55
C ARG A 128 -16.19 -2.66 -2.56
N ARG A 129 -14.89 -2.67 -2.22
CA ARG A 129 -13.80 -2.28 -3.13
C ARG A 129 -13.46 -3.41 -4.11
N PHE A 130 -13.59 -4.68 -3.74
CA PHE A 130 -13.26 -5.82 -4.60
C PHE A 130 -14.33 -6.03 -5.68
N GLN A 131 -14.21 -5.27 -6.76
CA GLN A 131 -15.11 -5.31 -7.91
C GLN A 131 -14.29 -5.44 -9.19
N ARG A 132 -14.88 -6.01 -10.25
CA ARG A 132 -14.23 -6.01 -11.57
C ARG A 132 -13.97 -4.58 -12.02
N ASN A 133 -12.82 -4.35 -12.66
CA ASN A 133 -12.39 -3.05 -13.19
C ASN A 133 -12.26 -1.94 -12.12
N SER A 134 -11.96 -2.29 -10.87
CA SER A 134 -11.84 -1.32 -9.76
C SER A 134 -10.41 -1.01 -9.34
N PHE A 135 -9.40 -1.51 -10.08
CA PHE A 135 -7.99 -1.51 -9.68
C PHE A 135 -7.74 -2.18 -8.31
N ALA A 136 -8.65 -3.07 -7.92
CA ALA A 136 -8.53 -3.92 -6.75
C ALA A 136 -8.50 -5.37 -7.21
N PRO A 137 -7.71 -6.23 -6.54
CA PRO A 137 -7.64 -7.64 -6.89
C PRO A 137 -9.01 -8.29 -6.70
N HIS A 138 -9.36 -9.21 -7.60
CA HIS A 138 -10.62 -9.93 -7.58
C HIS A 138 -10.45 -11.44 -7.38
N ALA A 139 -9.21 -11.93 -7.47
CA ALA A 139 -8.81 -13.31 -7.24
C ALA A 139 -7.44 -13.34 -6.54
N PRO A 140 -7.10 -14.42 -5.82
CA PRO A 140 -5.76 -14.64 -5.30
C PRO A 140 -4.85 -15.15 -6.43
N ASP A 141 -4.43 -14.24 -7.31
CA ASP A 141 -3.49 -14.51 -8.39
C ASP A 141 -2.28 -13.57 -8.34
N TRP A 142 -1.31 -13.81 -9.22
CA TRP A 142 -0.08 -13.04 -9.29
C TRP A 142 0.44 -12.98 -10.73
N GLY A 143 0.99 -11.82 -11.10
CA GLY A 143 1.58 -11.60 -12.42
C GLY A 143 2.72 -10.58 -12.37
N LEU A 144 3.63 -10.67 -13.33
CA LEU A 144 4.71 -9.69 -13.51
C LEU A 144 4.14 -8.40 -14.09
N ASP A 145 4.41 -7.29 -13.43
CA ASP A 145 3.97 -5.94 -13.81
C ASP A 145 2.48 -5.87 -14.20
N ASN A 146 1.63 -6.57 -13.43
CA ASN A 146 0.20 -6.66 -13.65
C ASN A 146 -0.55 -6.14 -12.43
N ARG A 147 -1.53 -5.26 -12.68
CA ARG A 147 -2.37 -4.59 -11.66
C ARG A 147 -3.87 -4.91 -11.79
N ALA A 148 -4.22 -5.98 -12.51
CA ALA A 148 -5.59 -6.40 -12.79
C ALA A 148 -6.32 -7.04 -11.60
#